data_AF-A0A9P6ACB6-F1
#
_entry.id   AF-A0A9P6ACB6-F1
#
_cell.length_a   1.000
_cell.length_b   1.000
_cell.length_c   1.000
_cell.angle_alpha   90.00
_cell.angle_beta   90.00
_cell.angle_gamma   90.00
#
_symmetry.space_group_name_H-M   'P 1'
#
loop_
_entity.id
_entity.type
_entity.pdbx_description
1 polymer ?
#
loop_
_entity_poly.entity_id
_entity_poly.type
_entity_poly.pdbx_seq_one_letter_code
_entity_poly.pdbx_strand_id
1 'polypeptide(L)'
;MLCQHDIPIFLANMWTAGEKQFYVFALLDALIKHLPPRWRIGALYDIGCQIDQSLKKWDFLPGWLGRLEWGVSIFHVYGHQWTCQLWYHPRKNEIWDLSDGEGCEWFWSELW
;
A
#
# COMPACT_ATOMS: atom_id res chain seq x y z
N MET A 1 1.09 7.57 -5.39
CA MET A 1 0.42 7.35 -4.09
C MET A 1 -0.81 8.23 -4.03
N LEU A 2 -1.96 7.60 -3.88
CA LEU A 2 -3.26 8.26 -3.78
C LEU A 2 -3.80 8.12 -2.36
N CYS A 3 -4.69 9.03 -1.98
CA CYS A 3 -5.50 8.84 -0.78
C CYS A 3 -6.72 7.96 -1.08
N GLN A 4 -7.50 7.61 -0.04
CA GLN A 4 -8.75 6.85 -0.18
C GLN A 4 -9.85 7.52 -1.02
N HIS A 5 -9.68 8.80 -1.39
CA HIS A 5 -10.59 9.54 -2.26
C HIS A 5 -10.06 9.65 -3.69
N ASP A 6 -9.08 8.81 -4.05
CA ASP A 6 -8.45 8.76 -5.37
C ASP A 6 -7.74 10.07 -5.79
N ILE A 7 -7.36 10.89 -4.80
CA ILE A 7 -6.62 12.15 -5.03
C ILE A 7 -5.11 11.89 -4.88
N PRO A 8 -4.28 12.26 -5.89
CA PRO A 8 -2.83 12.10 -5.80
C PRO A 8 -2.23 12.92 -4.67
N ILE A 9 -1.50 12.26 -3.76
CA ILE A 9 -0.75 12.94 -2.71
C ILE A 9 0.71 13.11 -3.15
N PHE A 10 1.34 12.03 -3.61
CA PHE A 10 2.74 12.02 -4.02
C PHE A 10 2.93 11.19 -5.29
N LEU A 11 3.83 11.70 -6.14
CA LEU A 11 4.31 11.05 -7.36
C LEU A 11 5.82 10.82 -7.23
N ALA A 12 6.28 9.67 -7.70
CA ALA A 12 7.70 9.35 -7.79
C ALA A 12 8.08 9.19 -9.26
N ASN A 13 9.15 9.89 -9.67
CA ASN A 13 9.74 9.66 -10.99
C ASN A 13 10.51 8.34 -10.97
N MET A 14 10.05 7.37 -11.76
CA MET A 14 10.69 6.08 -11.89
C MET A 14 11.75 6.14 -12.99
N TRP A 15 13.03 6.09 -12.61
CA TRP A 15 14.17 6.11 -13.54
C TRP A 15 14.75 4.72 -13.81
N THR A 16 14.34 3.74 -13.01
CA THR A 16 14.73 2.34 -13.18
C THR A 16 13.59 1.55 -13.79
N ALA A 17 13.90 0.53 -14.58
CA ALA A 17 12.88 -0.39 -15.10
C ALA A 17 12.09 -1.05 -13.96
N GLY A 18 10.76 -1.00 -14.09
CA GLY A 18 9.80 -1.63 -13.21
C GLY A 18 9.51 -0.87 -11.92
N GLU A 19 8.36 -1.18 -11.35
CA GLU A 19 7.98 -0.71 -10.03
C GLU A 19 8.76 -1.49 -8.97
N LYS A 20 9.76 -0.83 -8.39
CA LYS A 20 10.57 -1.41 -7.32
C LYS A 20 10.05 -0.99 -5.94
N GLN A 21 10.18 -1.88 -4.98
CA GLN A 21 9.72 -1.67 -3.59
C GLN A 21 10.25 -0.37 -2.95
N PHE A 22 11.45 0.08 -3.32
CA PHE A 22 12.03 1.29 -2.76
C PHE A 22 11.23 2.57 -3.10
N TYR A 23 10.51 2.62 -4.22
CA TYR A 23 9.66 3.77 -4.55
C TYR A 23 8.50 3.88 -3.58
N VAL A 24 7.85 2.75 -3.27
CA VAL A 24 6.77 2.71 -2.28
C VAL A 24 7.28 3.13 -0.91
N PHE A 25 8.45 2.65 -0.48
CA PHE A 25 9.04 3.08 0.78
C PHE A 25 9.38 4.57 0.82
N ALA A 26 9.91 5.14 -0.28
CA ALA A 26 10.18 6.57 -0.36
C ALA A 26 8.90 7.41 -0.27
N LEU A 27 7.82 6.98 -0.93
CA LEU A 27 6.51 7.65 -0.85
C LEU A 27 5.90 7.55 0.56
N LEU A 28 6.00 6.38 1.20
CA LEU A 28 5.54 6.18 2.57
C LEU A 28 6.34 7.01 3.59
N ASP A 29 7.66 7.07 3.45
CA ASP A 29 8.52 7.91 4.28
C ASP A 29 8.12 9.39 4.17
N ALA A 30 7.92 9.86 2.94
CA ALA A 30 7.44 11.22 2.69
C ALA A 30 6.10 11.47 3.36
N LEU A 31 5.13 10.57 3.21
CA LEU A 31 3.81 10.67 3.84
C LEU A 31 3.89 10.71 5.37
N ILE A 32 4.59 9.76 5.97
CA ILE A 32 4.64 9.58 7.43
C ILE A 32 5.24 10.80 8.13
N LYS A 33 6.21 11.48 7.50
CA LYS A 33 6.81 12.72 8.02
C LYS A 33 5.81 13.87 8.18
N HIS A 34 4.71 13.85 7.41
CA HIS A 34 3.65 14.85 7.48
C HIS A 34 2.47 14.45 8.36
N LEU A 35 2.46 13.24 8.93
CA LEU A 35 1.35 12.73 9.74
C LEU A 35 1.68 12.68 11.23
N PRO A 36 0.68 12.89 12.12
CA PRO A 36 0.89 12.78 13.56
C PRO A 36 1.37 11.39 13.98
N PRO A 37 2.29 11.29 14.98
CA PRO A 37 2.85 10.00 15.41
C PRO A 37 1.84 8.98 15.98
N ARG A 38 0.62 9.39 16.28
CA ARG A 38 -0.42 8.50 16.83
C ARG A 38 -1.34 7.93 15.77
N TRP A 39 -1.23 8.39 14.52
CA TRP A 39 -2.11 7.93 13.45
C TRP A 39 -1.67 6.56 12.94
N ARG A 40 -2.65 5.69 12.73
CA ARG A 40 -2.50 4.44 11.99
C ARG A 40 -2.70 4.74 10.51
N ILE A 41 -1.95 4.04 9.67
CA ILE A 41 -1.91 4.26 8.23
C ILE A 41 -2.15 2.91 7.57
N GLY A 42 -3.24 2.82 6.79
CA GLY A 42 -3.49 1.68 5.92
C GLY A 42 -2.87 1.89 4.55
N ALA A 43 -2.19 0.87 4.02
CA ALA A 43 -1.67 0.85 2.66
C ALA A 43 -2.22 -0.36 1.89
N LEU A 44 -2.99 -0.08 0.84
CA LEU A 44 -3.37 -1.06 -0.19
C LEU A 44 -2.32 -1.02 -1.29
N TYR A 45 -1.71 -2.17 -1.57
CA TYR A 45 -0.65 -2.28 -2.57
C TYR A 45 -0.61 -3.69 -3.15
N ASP A 46 -0.34 -3.81 -4.46
CA ASP A 46 -0.36 -5.09 -5.21
C ASP A 46 0.41 -6.19 -4.50
N ILE A 47 1.60 -5.87 -3.97
CA ILE A 47 2.43 -6.82 -3.21
C ILE A 47 2.49 -6.50 -1.72
N GLY A 48 1.48 -5.82 -1.17
CA GLY A 48 1.39 -5.42 0.24
C GLY A 48 1.59 -6.60 1.20
N CYS A 49 1.07 -7.79 0.88
CA CYS A 49 1.30 -8.98 1.69
C CYS A 49 2.77 -9.43 1.76
N GLN A 50 3.54 -9.23 0.67
CA GLN A 50 4.95 -9.58 0.62
C GLN A 50 5.78 -8.55 1.39
N ILE A 51 5.40 -7.28 1.29
CA ILE A 51 6.00 -6.18 2.05
C ILE A 51 5.80 -6.43 3.55
N ASP A 52 4.56 -6.66 4.00
CA ASP A 52 4.25 -6.89 5.41
C ASP A 52 5.06 -8.06 6.00
N GLN A 53 5.10 -9.19 5.29
CA GLN A 53 5.92 -10.33 5.71
C GLN A 53 7.42 -10.02 5.74
N SER A 54 7.92 -9.27 4.76
CA SER A 54 9.34 -8.87 4.71
C SER A 54 9.70 -7.95 5.87
N LEU A 55 8.83 -7.00 6.21
CA LEU A 55 9.03 -6.10 7.35
C LEU A 55 9.01 -6.85 8.67
N LYS A 56 8.06 -7.77 8.87
CA LYS A 56 7.99 -8.63 10.06
C LYS A 56 9.20 -9.54 10.21
N LYS A 57 9.74 -10.04 9.09
CA LYS A 57 10.87 -10.98 9.09
C LYS A 57 12.21 -10.29 9.37
N TRP A 58 12.42 -9.11 8.81
CA TRP A 58 13.75 -8.49 8.76
C TRP A 58 13.88 -7.18 9.54
N ASP A 59 12.77 -6.64 10.06
CA ASP A 59 12.73 -5.42 10.87
C ASP A 59 13.45 -4.22 10.22
N PHE A 60 13.35 -4.07 8.89
CA PHE A 60 14.06 -3.01 8.17
C PHE A 60 13.43 -1.61 8.36
N LEU A 61 12.24 -1.49 8.97
CA LEU A 61 11.52 -0.20 9.19
C LEU A 61 10.90 -0.10 10.61
N PRO A 62 11.70 -0.18 11.69
CA PRO A 62 11.19 -0.31 13.06
C PRO A 62 10.35 0.90 13.51
N GLY A 63 10.62 2.08 12.95
CA GLY A 63 9.89 3.32 13.30
C GLY A 63 8.44 3.38 12.78
N TRP A 64 8.09 2.60 11.76
CA TRP A 64 6.77 2.66 11.11
C TRP A 64 5.95 1.38 11.31
N LEU A 65 6.61 0.25 11.55
CA LEU A 65 6.02 -1.08 11.67
C LEU A 65 4.80 -1.11 12.62
N GLY A 66 4.86 -0.40 13.74
CA GLY A 66 3.77 -0.39 14.72
C GLY A 66 2.53 0.43 14.33
N ARG A 67 2.57 1.18 13.22
CA ARG A 67 1.47 2.05 12.77
C ARG A 67 1.00 1.80 11.34
N LEU A 68 1.66 0.91 10.60
CA LEU A 68 1.28 0.55 9.24
C LEU A 68 0.44 -0.73 9.25
N GLU A 69 -0.69 -0.68 8.56
CA GLU A 69 -1.51 -1.83 8.21
C GLU A 69 -1.44 -2.06 6.72
N TRP A 70 -1.39 -3.32 6.29
CA TRP A 70 -1.22 -3.69 4.89
C TRP A 70 -2.41 -4.49 4.37
N GLY A 71 -2.84 -4.16 3.16
CA GLY A 71 -3.76 -4.95 2.37
C GLY A 71 -3.28 -5.02 0.92
N VAL A 72 -3.94 -5.86 0.14
CA VAL A 72 -3.69 -5.99 -1.30
C VAL A 72 -4.93 -5.52 -2.04
N SER A 73 -4.74 -4.69 -3.07
CA SER A 73 -5.84 -4.16 -3.88
C SER A 73 -6.72 -5.30 -4.44
N ILE A 74 -8.03 -5.05 -4.56
CA ILE A 74 -9.05 -6.10 -4.64
C ILE A 74 -8.90 -6.99 -5.87
N PHE A 75 -8.46 -6.47 -7.02
CA PHE A 75 -8.26 -7.31 -8.20
C PHE A 75 -7.01 -8.17 -8.05
N HIS A 76 -5.95 -7.56 -7.51
CA HIS A 76 -4.65 -8.20 -7.36
C HIS A 76 -4.65 -9.32 -6.31
N VAL A 77 -5.44 -9.18 -5.24
CA VAL A 77 -5.44 -10.17 -4.16
C VAL A 77 -5.89 -11.57 -4.64
N TYR A 78 -6.78 -11.65 -5.63
CA TYR A 78 -7.20 -12.94 -6.21
C TYR A 78 -6.08 -13.63 -6.99
N GLY A 79 -5.09 -12.88 -7.49
CA GLY A 79 -3.90 -13.43 -8.13
C GLY A 79 -2.89 -14.03 -7.14
N HIS A 80 -3.08 -13.80 -5.84
CA HIS A 80 -2.17 -14.27 -4.80
C HIS A 80 -2.60 -15.63 -4.21
N GLN A 81 -1.71 -16.24 -3.42
CA GLN A 81 -1.98 -17.49 -2.71
C GLN A 81 -3.20 -17.39 -1.78
N TRP A 82 -3.83 -18.53 -1.51
CA TRP A 82 -5.03 -18.66 -0.66
C TRP A 82 -4.94 -17.89 0.67
N THR A 83 -3.81 -17.99 1.38
CA THR A 83 -3.63 -17.29 2.66
C THR A 83 -3.66 -15.78 2.49
N CYS A 84 -3.12 -15.24 1.40
CA CYS A 84 -3.19 -13.81 1.09
C CYS A 84 -4.64 -13.36 0.89
N GLN A 85 -5.42 -14.16 0.15
CA GLN A 85 -6.85 -13.91 -0.07
C GLN A 85 -7.69 -13.96 1.20
N LEU A 86 -7.22 -14.58 2.28
CA LEU A 86 -7.89 -14.57 3.57
C LEU A 86 -7.49 -13.35 4.41
N TRP A 87 -6.19 -13.06 4.49
CA TRP A 87 -5.65 -12.12 5.47
C TRP A 87 -5.52 -10.68 4.97
N TYR A 88 -5.27 -10.48 3.67
CA TYR A 88 -4.97 -9.17 3.09
C TYR A 88 -6.06 -8.66 2.15
N HIS A 89 -7.17 -9.39 2.04
CA HIS A 89 -8.27 -9.04 1.16
C HIS A 89 -9.10 -7.89 1.78
N PRO A 90 -9.29 -6.75 1.08
CA PRO A 90 -9.88 -5.55 1.66
C PRO A 90 -11.32 -5.79 2.13
N ARG A 91 -12.11 -6.56 1.38
CA ARG A 91 -13.48 -6.95 1.77
C ARG A 91 -13.60 -7.94 2.94
N LYS A 92 -12.49 -8.47 3.46
CA LYS A 92 -12.48 -9.41 4.60
C LYS A 92 -11.93 -8.79 5.88
N ASN A 93 -11.62 -7.50 5.85
CA ASN A 93 -11.02 -6.78 6.96
C ASN A 93 -11.67 -5.39 7.06
N GLU A 94 -12.19 -5.08 8.24
CA GLU A 94 -12.94 -3.84 8.51
C GLU A 94 -12.08 -2.57 8.38
N ILE A 95 -10.75 -2.68 8.38
CA ILE A 95 -9.82 -1.53 8.26
C ILE A 95 -10.00 -0.77 6.94
N TRP A 96 -10.49 -1.43 5.89
CA TRP A 96 -10.50 -0.88 4.52
C TRP A 96 -11.84 -0.27 4.10
N ASP A 97 -12.86 -0.34 4.96
CA ASP A 97 -14.23 0.10 4.66
C ASP A 97 -14.71 -0.39 3.27
N LEU A 98 -14.96 0.54 2.35
CA LEU A 98 -15.38 0.26 0.97
C LEU A 98 -14.26 0.38 -0.06
N SER A 99 -13.03 0.67 0.37
CA SER A 99 -11.86 0.84 -0.49
C SER A 99 -11.51 -0.46 -1.19
N ASP A 100 -11.25 -0.38 -2.49
CA ASP A 100 -10.73 -1.50 -3.29
C ASP A 100 -9.23 -1.40 -3.56
N GLY A 101 -8.64 -0.21 -3.48
CA GLY A 101 -7.21 0.02 -3.69
C GLY A 101 -6.81 0.15 -5.16
N GLU A 102 -7.78 0.36 -6.07
CA GLU A 102 -7.57 0.42 -7.53
C GLU A 102 -7.45 1.87 -8.05
N GLY A 103 -7.38 2.85 -7.14
CA GLY A 103 -7.34 4.25 -7.50
C GLY A 103 -6.15 4.61 -8.40
N CYS A 104 -5.01 3.92 -8.26
CA CYS A 104 -3.82 4.20 -9.06
C CYS A 104 -4.11 3.88 -10.53
N GLU A 105 -4.69 2.71 -10.77
CA GLU A 105 -5.09 2.21 -12.06
C GLU A 105 -6.11 3.14 -12.71
N TRP A 106 -7.11 3.61 -11.96
CA TRP A 106 -8.10 4.57 -12.46
C TRP A 106 -7.46 5.92 -12.80
N PHE A 107 -6.72 6.51 -11.87
CA PHE A 107 -6.03 7.79 -12.08
C PHE A 107 -5.13 7.75 -13.31
N TRP A 108 -4.35 6.68 -13.48
CA TRP A 108 -3.50 6.54 -14.66
C TRP A 108 -4.31 6.26 -15.93
N SER A 109 -5.43 5.56 -15.87
CA SER A 109 -6.28 5.31 -17.04
C SER A 109 -6.92 6.58 -17.62
N GLU A 110 -7.15 7.60 -16.78
CA GLU A 110 -7.74 8.88 -17.21
C GLU A 110 -6.72 9.82 -17.88
N LEU A 111 -5.42 9.54 -17.75
CA LEU A 111 -4.35 10.37 -18.30
C LEU A 111 -3.94 9.97 -19.72
N TRP A 112 -4.60 8.97 -20.31
CA TRP A 112 -4.31 8.37 -21.62
C TRP A 112 -5.55 8.40 -22.51
#